data_AF-A0A679FK65-F1
#
_entry.id   AF-A0A679FK65-F1
#
_cell.length_a   1.000
_cell.length_b   1.000
_cell.length_c   1.000
_cell.angle_alpha   90.00
_cell.angle_beta   90.00
_cell.angle_gamma   90.00
#
_symmetry.space_group_name_H-M   'P 1'
#
loop_
_entity.id
_entity.type
_entity.pdbx_description
1 polymer ?
#
loop_
_entity_poly.entity_id
_entity_poly.type
_entity_poly.pdbx_seq_one_letter_code
_entity_poly.pdbx_strand_id
1 'polypeptide(L)'
;MAAITTLHPKTIEIVQSTVPILEKHGEQITKRFYELMFSNHPELLNVFNHANQKQGRQQRALAAAVYAAARYIDRLDAILPVVRQIGHKHRSLGIQPEQYPIVGKHLLLAIKEVLGDAATDEVIAAWAEAYEAIAAVFIQVEQELYEEAAAKPGGWRGFRRFIVAKKGKESDVITSFYLRPEDGGTISDFLPGQYVSVKLSIPGETYTHIRQYSLSDAPGKGYYRISVKREGATAEKPAGIVSNYLHDHIQEGDVLEVSAPAGDFTLDLTKETPVVLISGGVGITPLLSMASTLAIRQPHRQTTFLQAALNGRVQAFNQELRALAENPAFSYYVCYEFPSDEDRKHPHFRKEGRIDLEWMQTVIPSKDADFYFCGPVPFMKTVYRALKQWGVPEQHIHYEFFGPAGDLTKD
;
A
#
# COMPACT_ATOMS: atom_id res chain seq x y z
N MET A 1 17.10 -18.00 7.92
CA MET A 1 17.87 -17.44 6.79
C MET A 1 17.36 -18.11 5.53
N ALA A 2 17.03 -17.33 4.50
CA ALA A 2 16.55 -17.90 3.25
C ALA A 2 17.61 -18.84 2.66
N ALA A 3 17.20 -20.01 2.18
CA ALA A 3 18.12 -20.88 1.45
C ALA A 3 18.33 -20.26 0.07
N ILE A 4 19.37 -19.42 -0.06
CA ILE A 4 19.71 -18.77 -1.32
C ILE A 4 20.33 -19.84 -2.21
N THR A 5 19.60 -20.24 -3.26
CA THR A 5 20.14 -21.12 -4.29
C THR A 5 21.25 -20.38 -5.04
N THR A 6 22.47 -20.91 -4.97
CA THR A 6 23.59 -20.36 -5.74
C THR A 6 23.37 -20.67 -7.22
N LEU A 7 23.11 -19.63 -8.02
CA LEU A 7 22.98 -19.76 -9.46
C LEU A 7 24.34 -20.01 -10.12
N HIS A 8 24.33 -20.72 -11.25
CA HIS A 8 25.56 -20.96 -12.00
C HIS A 8 26.13 -19.62 -12.54
N PRO A 9 27.46 -19.38 -12.52
CA PRO A 9 28.05 -18.12 -12.97
C PRO A 9 27.63 -17.71 -14.38
N LYS A 10 27.51 -18.70 -15.28
CA LYS A 10 27.02 -18.50 -16.65
C LYS A 10 25.58 -17.96 -16.70
N THR A 11 24.69 -18.48 -15.84
CA THR A 11 23.30 -18.02 -15.72
C THR A 11 23.25 -16.55 -15.29
N ILE A 12 24.06 -16.18 -14.31
CA ILE A 12 24.18 -14.79 -13.83
C ILE A 12 24.62 -13.86 -14.98
N GLU A 13 25.66 -14.24 -15.73
CA GLU A 13 26.17 -13.45 -16.85
C GLU A 13 25.12 -13.26 -17.95
N ILE A 14 24.40 -14.33 -18.32
CA ILE A 14 23.34 -14.27 -19.33
C ILE A 14 22.19 -13.37 -18.88
N VAL A 15 21.72 -13.52 -17.64
CA VAL A 15 20.63 -12.70 -17.10
C VAL A 15 21.05 -11.23 -17.08
N GLN A 16 22.22 -10.91 -16.51
CA GLN A 16 22.73 -9.54 -16.41
C GLN A 16 22.93 -8.89 -17.78
N SER A 17 23.48 -9.61 -18.76
CA SER A 17 23.70 -9.08 -20.11
C SER A 17 22.41 -8.89 -20.90
N THR A 18 21.33 -9.62 -20.58
CA THR A 18 20.04 -9.52 -21.26
C THR A 18 19.04 -8.57 -20.59
N VAL A 19 19.24 -8.17 -19.32
CA VAL A 19 18.38 -7.19 -18.61
C VAL A 19 18.07 -5.93 -19.45
N PRO A 20 19.06 -5.25 -20.09
CA PRO A 20 18.77 -4.03 -20.85
C PRO A 20 17.82 -4.26 -22.04
N ILE A 21 17.89 -5.44 -22.66
CA ILE A 21 17.00 -5.82 -23.76
C ILE A 21 15.58 -6.00 -23.23
N LEU A 22 15.42 -6.74 -22.12
CA LEU A 22 14.10 -6.88 -21.53
C LEU A 22 13.54 -5.55 -21.04
N GLU A 23 14.35 -4.65 -20.47
CA GLU A 23 13.90 -3.31 -20.04
C GLU A 23 13.31 -2.51 -21.20
N LYS A 24 13.97 -2.55 -22.37
CA LYS A 24 13.48 -1.92 -23.60
C LYS A 24 12.13 -2.48 -24.08
N HIS A 25 11.91 -3.78 -23.89
CA HIS A 25 10.69 -4.48 -24.33
C HIS A 25 9.67 -4.72 -23.20
N GLY A 26 9.87 -4.15 -22.01
CA GLY A 26 9.15 -4.56 -20.81
C GLY A 26 7.64 -4.35 -20.85
N GLU A 27 7.17 -3.28 -21.49
CA GLU A 27 5.73 -3.03 -21.66
C GLU A 27 5.08 -4.08 -22.58
N GLN A 28 5.76 -4.46 -23.67
CA GLN A 28 5.29 -5.49 -24.60
C GLN A 28 5.27 -6.87 -23.95
N ILE A 29 6.37 -7.24 -23.27
CA ILE A 29 6.51 -8.50 -22.52
C ILE A 29 5.38 -8.59 -21.49
N THR A 30 5.17 -7.52 -20.71
CA THR A 30 4.20 -7.60 -19.61
C THR A 30 2.76 -7.63 -20.10
N LYS A 31 2.44 -6.89 -21.17
CA LYS A 31 1.13 -7.00 -21.82
C LYS A 31 0.88 -8.44 -22.28
N ARG A 32 1.85 -9.03 -22.98
CA ARG A 32 1.73 -10.39 -23.50
C ARG A 32 1.66 -11.44 -22.39
N PHE A 33 2.43 -11.27 -21.32
CA PHE A 33 2.39 -12.09 -20.11
C PHE A 33 0.98 -12.16 -19.53
N TYR A 34 0.30 -11.02 -19.33
CA TYR A 34 -1.04 -11.03 -18.77
C TYR A 34 -2.09 -11.61 -19.71
N GLU A 35 -1.98 -11.36 -21.02
CA GLU A 35 -2.87 -11.99 -22.02
C GLU A 35 -2.75 -13.52 -21.96
N LEU A 36 -1.52 -14.04 -21.98
CA LEU A 36 -1.24 -15.47 -21.90
C LEU A 36 -1.73 -16.05 -20.57
N MET A 37 -1.41 -15.41 -19.45
CA MET A 37 -1.75 -15.91 -18.12
C MET A 37 -3.27 -15.95 -17.91
N PHE A 38 -4.01 -14.88 -18.19
CA PHE A 38 -5.46 -14.89 -17.94
C PHE A 38 -6.27 -15.70 -18.95
N SER A 39 -5.76 -15.91 -20.16
CA SER A 39 -6.41 -16.80 -21.13
C SER A 39 -6.30 -18.27 -20.70
N ASN A 40 -5.17 -18.65 -20.09
CA ASN A 40 -4.94 -20.03 -19.62
C ASN A 40 -5.39 -20.27 -18.17
N HIS A 41 -5.40 -19.21 -17.35
CA HIS A 41 -5.70 -19.24 -15.92
C HIS A 41 -6.68 -18.10 -15.52
N PRO A 42 -7.92 -18.12 -16.04
CA PRO A 42 -8.90 -17.08 -15.75
C PRO A 42 -9.28 -17.01 -14.27
N GLU A 43 -9.05 -18.06 -13.47
CA GLU A 43 -9.27 -18.09 -12.03
C GLU A 43 -8.43 -17.03 -11.29
N LEU A 44 -7.27 -16.64 -11.82
CA LEU A 44 -6.41 -15.62 -11.22
C LEU A 44 -7.06 -14.22 -11.25
N LEU A 45 -8.07 -14.00 -12.09
CA LEU A 45 -8.85 -12.75 -12.10
C LEU A 45 -9.61 -12.53 -10.77
N ASN A 46 -9.78 -13.56 -9.93
CA ASN A 46 -10.32 -13.41 -8.57
C ASN A 46 -9.35 -12.75 -7.58
N VAL A 47 -8.05 -12.73 -7.90
CA VAL A 47 -6.99 -12.17 -7.05
C VAL A 47 -6.47 -10.85 -7.61
N PHE A 48 -6.29 -10.76 -8.92
CA PHE A 48 -5.73 -9.59 -9.57
C PHE A 48 -6.74 -8.43 -9.65
N ASN A 49 -6.24 -7.20 -9.54
CA ASN A 49 -7.07 -6.00 -9.64
C ASN A 49 -7.26 -5.58 -11.11
N HIS A 50 -8.46 -5.78 -11.65
CA HIS A 50 -8.78 -5.45 -13.05
C HIS A 50 -8.67 -3.96 -13.39
N ALA A 51 -8.93 -3.08 -12.43
CA ALA A 51 -8.82 -1.63 -12.66
C ALA A 51 -7.37 -1.20 -12.88
N ASN A 52 -6.43 -1.82 -12.16
CA ASN A 52 -4.99 -1.56 -12.35
C ASN A 52 -4.48 -2.13 -13.67
N GLN A 53 -5.02 -3.27 -14.11
CA GLN A 53 -4.67 -3.88 -15.40
C GLN A 53 -5.09 -2.99 -16.58
N LYS A 54 -6.33 -2.47 -16.56
CA LYS A 54 -6.83 -1.56 -17.60
C LYS A 54 -6.03 -0.24 -17.68
N GLN A 55 -5.34 0.15 -16.61
CA GLN A 55 -4.55 1.38 -16.53
C GLN A 55 -3.04 1.19 -16.75
N GLY A 56 -2.54 -0.02 -17.03
CA GLY A 56 -1.13 -0.27 -17.33
C GLY A 56 -0.16 -0.17 -16.13
N ARG A 57 -0.63 0.22 -14.93
CA ARG A 57 0.21 0.51 -13.77
C ARG A 57 0.80 -0.75 -13.13
N GLN A 58 0.01 -1.82 -13.07
CA GLN A 58 0.47 -3.08 -12.47
C GLN A 58 1.47 -3.81 -13.39
N GLN A 59 1.33 -3.63 -14.71
CA GLN A 59 2.27 -4.12 -15.70
C GLN A 59 3.67 -3.56 -15.46
N ARG A 60 3.79 -2.25 -15.30
CA ARG A 60 5.09 -1.61 -15.06
C ARG A 60 5.72 -2.03 -13.74
N ALA A 61 4.92 -2.21 -12.68
CA ALA A 61 5.43 -2.59 -11.37
C ALA A 61 6.03 -4.01 -11.33
N LEU A 62 5.37 -4.99 -11.96
CA LEU A 62 5.90 -6.35 -12.05
C LEU A 62 7.20 -6.39 -12.85
N ALA A 63 7.24 -5.72 -14.01
CA ALA A 63 8.44 -5.64 -14.83
C ALA A 63 9.61 -5.00 -14.06
N ALA A 64 9.36 -3.87 -13.40
CA ALA A 64 10.37 -3.19 -12.59
C ALA A 64 10.91 -4.08 -11.45
N ALA A 65 10.05 -4.84 -10.77
CA ALA A 65 10.47 -5.75 -9.71
C ALA A 65 11.32 -6.91 -10.24
N VAL A 66 10.94 -7.52 -11.36
CA VAL A 66 11.73 -8.58 -12.01
C VAL A 66 13.07 -8.04 -12.50
N TYR A 67 13.11 -6.84 -13.09
CA TYR A 67 14.37 -6.22 -13.52
C TYR A 67 15.27 -5.84 -12.35
N ALA A 68 14.70 -5.28 -11.29
CA ALA A 68 15.45 -4.99 -10.07
C ALA A 68 16.06 -6.27 -9.49
N ALA A 69 15.26 -7.34 -9.36
CA ALA A 69 15.75 -8.62 -8.87
C ALA A 69 16.83 -9.23 -9.79
N ALA A 70 16.66 -9.15 -11.11
CA ALA A 70 17.65 -9.63 -12.08
C ALA A 70 18.99 -8.88 -12.00
N ARG A 71 18.99 -7.57 -11.66
CA ARG A 71 20.23 -6.80 -11.45
C ARG A 71 21.01 -7.21 -10.20
N TYR A 72 20.34 -7.82 -9.23
CA TYR A 72 20.94 -8.31 -7.97
C TYR A 72 20.91 -9.84 -7.88
N ILE A 73 20.86 -10.54 -9.02
CA ILE A 73 20.67 -11.99 -9.09
C ILE A 73 21.85 -12.78 -8.48
N ASP A 74 23.02 -12.15 -8.37
CA ASP A 74 24.21 -12.64 -7.69
C ASP A 74 24.23 -12.36 -6.18
N ARG A 75 23.33 -11.49 -5.70
CA ARG A 75 23.20 -11.03 -4.30
C ARG A 75 21.73 -10.97 -3.87
N LEU A 76 21.03 -12.12 -3.91
CA LEU A 76 19.62 -12.21 -3.54
C LEU A 76 19.32 -11.83 -2.09
N ASP A 77 20.31 -11.81 -1.20
CA ASP A 77 20.20 -11.27 0.14
C ASP A 77 19.90 -9.76 0.13
N ALA A 78 20.42 -9.02 -0.85
CA ALA A 78 20.24 -7.57 -0.96
C ALA A 78 18.81 -7.18 -1.32
N ILE A 79 18.03 -8.08 -1.93
CA ILE A 79 16.63 -7.82 -2.29
C ILE A 79 15.65 -8.15 -1.17
N LEU A 80 16.09 -8.81 -0.09
CA LEU A 80 15.22 -9.26 1.01
C LEU A 80 14.34 -8.16 1.61
N PRO A 81 14.81 -6.91 1.84
CA PRO A 81 13.93 -5.85 2.35
C PRO A 81 12.76 -5.56 1.41
N VAL A 82 13.02 -5.48 0.10
CA VAL A 82 12.01 -5.25 -0.94
C VAL A 82 11.08 -6.46 -1.08
N VAL A 83 11.63 -7.67 -1.03
CA VAL A 83 10.83 -8.91 -1.04
C VAL A 83 9.90 -8.96 0.16
N ARG A 84 10.35 -8.59 1.35
CA ARG A 84 9.50 -8.56 2.56
C ARG A 84 8.38 -7.53 2.43
N GLN A 85 8.67 -6.35 1.91
CA GLN A 85 7.66 -5.32 1.61
C GLN A 85 6.58 -5.86 0.66
N ILE A 86 6.97 -6.48 -0.45
CA ILE A 86 6.02 -7.07 -1.41
C ILE A 86 5.31 -8.29 -0.80
N GLY A 87 6.01 -9.09 -0.01
CA GLY A 87 5.50 -10.26 0.70
C GLY A 87 4.33 -9.92 1.61
N HIS A 88 4.35 -8.76 2.29
CA HIS A 88 3.20 -8.27 3.04
C HIS A 88 1.95 -8.13 2.16
N LYS A 89 2.11 -7.59 0.96
CA LYS A 89 1.02 -7.43 -0.01
C LYS A 89 0.54 -8.78 -0.54
N HIS A 90 1.45 -9.66 -0.96
CA HIS A 90 1.13 -11.01 -1.43
C HIS A 90 0.37 -11.81 -0.38
N ARG A 91 0.85 -11.80 0.86
CA ARG A 91 0.22 -12.46 2.00
C ARG A 91 -1.18 -11.90 2.28
N SER A 92 -1.37 -10.58 2.19
CA SER A 92 -2.69 -9.94 2.33
C SER A 92 -3.67 -10.31 1.21
N LEU A 93 -3.17 -10.66 0.01
CA LEU A 93 -3.96 -11.07 -1.15
C LEU A 93 -4.26 -12.58 -1.15
N GLY A 94 -3.58 -13.35 -0.29
CA GLY A 94 -3.72 -14.79 -0.26
C GLY A 94 -2.90 -15.52 -1.34
N ILE A 95 -1.80 -14.92 -1.82
CA ILE A 95 -0.90 -15.57 -2.80
C ILE A 95 -0.34 -16.88 -2.22
N GLN A 96 -0.32 -17.94 -3.03
CA GLN A 96 0.14 -19.28 -2.66
C GLN A 96 1.31 -19.76 -3.52
N PRO A 97 2.16 -20.69 -3.00
CA PRO A 97 3.31 -21.21 -3.73
C PRO A 97 2.97 -21.79 -5.10
N GLU A 98 1.80 -22.42 -5.26
CA GLU A 98 1.37 -23.08 -6.50
C GLU A 98 1.10 -22.08 -7.64
N GLN A 99 0.97 -20.79 -7.32
CA GLN A 99 0.78 -19.73 -8.31
C GLN A 99 2.09 -19.28 -8.96
N TYR A 100 3.25 -19.49 -8.31
CA TYR A 100 4.55 -19.10 -8.87
C TYR A 100 4.89 -19.86 -10.16
N PRO A 101 4.76 -21.20 -10.25
CA PRO A 101 4.97 -21.91 -11.51
C PRO A 101 4.09 -21.40 -12.67
N ILE A 102 2.86 -20.97 -12.38
CA ILE A 102 1.95 -20.38 -13.37
C ILE A 102 2.53 -19.06 -13.88
N VAL A 103 2.91 -18.16 -12.97
CA VAL A 103 3.48 -16.86 -13.33
C VAL A 103 4.78 -17.04 -14.13
N GLY A 104 5.69 -17.90 -13.65
CA GLY A 104 6.98 -18.17 -14.32
C GLY A 104 6.80 -18.69 -15.74
N LYS A 105 5.95 -19.69 -15.94
CA LYS A 105 5.65 -20.25 -17.26
C LYS A 105 5.19 -19.17 -18.24
N HIS A 106 4.21 -18.37 -17.87
CA HIS A 106 3.63 -17.38 -18.79
C HIS A 106 4.55 -16.17 -19.00
N LEU A 107 5.39 -15.84 -18.02
CA LEU A 107 6.40 -14.78 -18.16
C LEU A 107 7.48 -15.21 -19.16
N LEU A 108 8.01 -16.43 -19.04
CA LEU A 108 9.02 -16.96 -19.97
C LEU A 108 8.48 -17.12 -21.39
N LEU A 109 7.23 -17.58 -21.54
CA LEU A 109 6.54 -17.61 -22.84
C LEU A 109 6.44 -16.21 -23.46
N ALA A 110 6.06 -15.21 -22.66
CA ALA A 110 5.96 -13.83 -23.13
C ALA A 110 7.32 -13.26 -23.55
N ILE A 111 8.38 -13.54 -22.79
CA ILE A 111 9.75 -13.15 -23.15
C ILE A 111 10.15 -13.80 -24.48
N LYS A 112 9.92 -15.11 -24.63
CA LYS A 112 10.24 -15.86 -25.85
C LYS A 112 9.51 -15.31 -27.07
N GLU A 113 8.21 -15.04 -26.96
CA GLU A 113 7.42 -14.51 -28.07
C GLU A 113 7.79 -13.08 -28.46
N VAL A 114 8.11 -12.21 -27.49
CA VAL A 114 8.43 -10.80 -27.77
C VAL A 114 9.85 -10.61 -28.28
N LEU A 115 10.82 -11.38 -27.76
CA LEU A 115 12.22 -11.27 -28.19
C LEU A 115 12.52 -12.10 -29.45
N GLY A 116 11.70 -13.09 -29.79
CA GLY A 116 11.89 -13.93 -30.98
C GLY A 116 13.27 -14.59 -30.98
N ASP A 117 14.02 -14.40 -32.06
CA ASP A 117 15.36 -14.98 -32.24
C ASP A 117 16.38 -14.55 -31.17
N ALA A 118 16.15 -13.41 -30.50
CA ALA A 118 17.01 -12.96 -29.40
C ALA A 118 16.79 -13.75 -28.09
N ALA A 119 15.66 -14.46 -27.96
CA ALA A 119 15.40 -15.38 -26.85
C ALA A 119 15.85 -16.80 -27.23
N THR A 120 17.17 -16.99 -27.34
CA THR A 120 17.76 -18.31 -27.54
C THR A 120 17.36 -19.26 -26.40
N ASP A 121 17.42 -20.58 -26.64
CA ASP A 121 17.08 -21.56 -25.62
C ASP A 121 17.97 -21.42 -24.37
N GLU A 122 19.24 -21.00 -24.55
CA GLU A 122 20.15 -20.69 -23.46
C GLU A 122 19.71 -19.48 -22.64
N VAL A 123 19.23 -18.40 -23.29
CA VAL A 123 18.68 -17.23 -22.60
C VAL A 123 17.43 -17.62 -21.82
N ILE A 124 16.50 -18.36 -22.42
CA ILE A 124 15.27 -18.78 -21.75
C ILE A 124 15.56 -19.71 -20.57
N ALA A 125 16.51 -20.64 -20.69
CA ALA A 125 16.93 -21.50 -19.59
C ALA A 125 17.51 -20.68 -18.43
N ALA A 126 18.39 -19.71 -18.72
CA ALA A 126 18.98 -18.85 -17.69
C ALA A 126 17.92 -18.01 -16.95
N TRP A 127 16.94 -17.46 -17.68
CA TRP A 127 15.83 -16.73 -17.07
C TRP A 127 14.88 -17.63 -16.26
N ALA A 128 14.72 -18.89 -16.64
CA ALA A 128 13.95 -19.85 -15.86
C ALA A 128 14.63 -20.14 -14.51
N GLU A 129 15.93 -20.43 -14.51
CA GLU A 129 16.71 -20.63 -13.28
C GLU A 129 16.66 -19.38 -12.38
N ALA A 130 16.82 -18.19 -12.96
CA ALA A 130 16.74 -16.94 -12.21
C ALA A 130 15.34 -16.69 -11.62
N TYR A 131 14.28 -16.97 -12.38
CA TYR A 131 12.91 -16.87 -11.89
C TYR A 131 12.67 -17.81 -10.71
N GLU A 132 13.10 -19.08 -10.81
CA GLU A 132 12.94 -20.06 -9.74
C GLU A 132 13.68 -19.64 -8.46
N ALA A 133 14.91 -19.13 -8.58
CA ALA A 133 15.68 -18.63 -7.45
C ALA A 133 14.98 -17.44 -6.77
N ILE A 134 14.47 -16.47 -7.54
CA ILE A 134 13.71 -15.34 -7.00
C ILE A 134 12.41 -15.82 -6.35
N ALA A 135 11.65 -16.67 -7.04
CA ALA A 135 10.38 -17.23 -6.55
C ALA A 135 10.55 -17.98 -5.22
N ALA A 136 11.62 -18.75 -5.06
CA ALA A 136 11.92 -19.46 -3.82
C ALA A 136 12.09 -18.49 -2.62
N VAL A 137 12.77 -17.35 -2.83
CA VAL A 137 12.94 -16.32 -1.80
C VAL A 137 11.58 -15.73 -1.42
N PHE A 138 10.73 -15.39 -2.40
CA PHE A 138 9.39 -14.88 -2.14
C PHE A 138 8.51 -15.88 -1.39
N ILE A 139 8.46 -17.14 -1.84
CA ILE A 139 7.67 -18.21 -1.21
C ILE A 139 8.09 -18.38 0.24
N GLN A 140 9.38 -18.38 0.52
CA GLN A 140 9.88 -18.52 1.88
C GLN A 140 9.49 -17.33 2.77
N VAL A 141 9.73 -16.10 2.30
CA VAL A 141 9.38 -14.89 3.05
C VAL A 141 7.88 -14.79 3.29
N GLU A 142 7.05 -15.13 2.30
CA GLU A 142 5.60 -15.13 2.44
C GLU A 142 5.11 -16.19 3.41
N GLN A 143 5.71 -17.38 3.40
CA GLN A 143 5.39 -18.43 4.35
C GLN A 143 5.72 -18.00 5.79
N GLU A 144 6.88 -17.38 6.02
CA GLU A 144 7.23 -16.77 7.31
C GLU A 144 6.16 -15.73 7.73
N LEU A 145 5.77 -14.84 6.81
CA LEU A 145 4.75 -13.81 7.09
C LEU A 145 3.35 -14.40 7.38
N TYR A 146 2.99 -15.53 6.76
CA TYR A 146 1.75 -16.25 7.09
C TYR A 146 1.83 -16.88 8.48
N GLU A 147 2.94 -17.52 8.82
CA GLU A 147 3.17 -18.14 10.12
C GLU A 147 3.19 -17.10 11.24
N GLU A 148 3.91 -15.99 11.06
CA GLU A 148 3.92 -14.84 11.98
C GLU A 148 2.50 -14.30 12.21
N ALA A 149 1.69 -14.17 11.15
CA ALA A 149 0.33 -13.66 11.25
C ALA A 149 -0.61 -14.64 11.98
N ALA A 150 -0.47 -15.94 11.74
CA ALA A 150 -1.29 -16.98 12.35
C ALA A 150 -0.92 -17.26 13.81
N ALA A 151 0.36 -17.14 14.17
CA ALA A 151 0.86 -17.43 15.51
C ALA A 151 0.51 -16.34 16.55
N LYS A 152 0.18 -15.11 16.10
CA LYS A 152 -0.24 -14.03 17.00
C LYS A 152 -1.55 -14.38 17.73
N PRO A 153 -1.75 -13.95 18.98
CA PRO A 153 -3.05 -14.04 19.64
C PRO A 153 -4.15 -13.38 18.79
N GLY A 154 -5.22 -14.11 18.47
CA GLY A 154 -6.29 -13.63 17.58
C GLY A 154 -5.89 -13.56 16.09
N GLY A 155 -4.73 -14.10 15.72
CA GLY A 155 -4.20 -14.21 14.37
C GLY A 155 -4.85 -15.32 13.55
N TRP A 156 -4.74 -15.24 12.21
CA TRP A 156 -5.27 -16.24 11.28
C TRP A 156 -4.52 -16.21 9.95
N ARG A 157 -4.67 -17.30 9.17
CA ARG A 157 -4.21 -17.40 7.77
C ARG A 157 -5.39 -17.14 6.82
N GLY A 158 -5.11 -16.51 5.68
CA GLY A 158 -6.12 -16.23 4.66
C GLY A 158 -7.12 -15.14 5.09
N PHE A 159 -8.40 -15.36 4.80
CA PHE A 159 -9.48 -14.42 5.13
C PHE A 159 -10.35 -14.98 6.27
N ARG A 160 -10.72 -14.11 7.20
CA ARG A 160 -11.65 -14.39 8.29
C ARG A 160 -12.86 -13.48 8.15
N ARG A 161 -14.02 -13.95 8.61
CA ARG A 161 -15.29 -13.23 8.50
C ARG A 161 -15.45 -12.22 9.63
N PHE A 162 -15.83 -11.00 9.27
CA PHE A 162 -16.03 -9.88 10.18
C PHE A 162 -17.39 -9.24 9.93
N ILE A 163 -18.14 -8.97 10.99
CA ILE A 163 -19.38 -8.20 10.94
C ILE A 163 -19.05 -6.71 10.96
N VAL A 164 -19.73 -5.93 10.12
CA VAL A 164 -19.76 -4.47 10.19
C VAL A 164 -20.58 -4.07 11.41
N ALA A 165 -19.91 -3.84 12.53
CA ALA A 165 -20.53 -3.49 13.80
C ALA A 165 -21.02 -2.03 13.85
N LYS A 166 -20.42 -1.15 13.03
CA LYS A 166 -20.82 0.26 12.89
C LYS A 166 -20.40 0.79 11.52
N LYS A 167 -21.21 1.68 10.93
CA LYS A 167 -20.89 2.45 9.72
C LYS A 167 -21.07 3.94 9.99
N GLY A 168 -20.02 4.74 9.76
CA GLY A 168 -20.01 6.18 10.08
C GLY A 168 -19.56 7.03 8.90
N LYS A 169 -20.28 8.10 8.59
CA LYS A 169 -19.86 9.08 7.58
C LYS A 169 -18.84 10.04 8.20
N GLU A 170 -17.66 10.13 7.60
CA GLU A 170 -16.55 10.96 8.09
C GLU A 170 -16.40 12.27 7.30
N SER A 171 -16.83 12.25 6.03
CA SER A 171 -16.92 13.42 5.15
C SER A 171 -17.89 13.11 4.01
N ASP A 172 -18.09 14.04 3.07
CA ASP A 172 -18.93 13.78 1.88
C ASP A 172 -18.46 12.61 1.02
N VAL A 173 -17.20 12.21 1.15
CA VAL A 173 -16.61 11.15 0.33
C VAL A 173 -15.98 10.00 1.12
N ILE A 174 -15.85 10.10 2.45
CA ILE A 174 -15.24 9.05 3.28
C ILE A 174 -16.26 8.48 4.27
N THR A 175 -16.29 7.16 4.37
CA THR A 175 -17.12 6.41 5.34
C THR A 175 -16.26 5.36 6.04
N SER A 176 -16.35 5.30 7.36
CA SER A 176 -15.69 4.32 8.21
C SER A 176 -16.58 3.11 8.48
N PHE A 177 -15.94 1.94 8.52
CA PHE A 177 -16.56 0.65 8.85
C PHE A 177 -15.80 0.06 10.03
N TYR A 178 -16.51 -0.24 11.10
CA TYR A 178 -15.97 -0.85 12.31
C TYR A 178 -16.26 -2.34 12.26
N LEU A 179 -15.21 -3.16 12.30
CA LEU A 179 -15.25 -4.57 11.99
C LEU A 179 -14.95 -5.37 13.26
N ARG A 180 -15.85 -6.28 13.62
CA ARG A 180 -15.65 -7.26 14.70
C ARG A 180 -15.70 -8.67 14.14
N PRO A 181 -14.94 -9.63 14.68
CA PRO A 181 -14.92 -10.98 14.14
C PRO A 181 -16.30 -11.63 14.33
N GLU A 182 -16.82 -12.25 13.28
CA GLU A 182 -18.16 -12.87 13.29
C GLU A 182 -18.25 -14.03 14.29
N ASP A 183 -17.14 -14.75 14.48
CA ASP A 183 -17.03 -15.86 15.42
C ASP A 183 -16.93 -15.44 16.91
N GLY A 184 -16.91 -14.14 17.21
CA GLY A 184 -16.81 -13.59 18.56
C GLY A 184 -15.45 -13.78 19.25
N GLY A 185 -14.44 -14.32 18.55
CA GLY A 185 -13.11 -14.52 19.08
C GLY A 185 -12.29 -13.22 19.22
N THR A 186 -11.05 -13.34 19.69
CA THR A 186 -10.12 -12.19 19.70
C THR A 186 -9.59 -11.87 18.30
N ILE A 187 -9.09 -10.66 18.12
CA ILE A 187 -8.46 -10.18 16.88
C ILE A 187 -6.98 -9.91 17.10
N SER A 188 -6.18 -10.15 16.07
CA SER A 188 -4.75 -9.88 16.07
C SER A 188 -4.46 -8.40 16.28
N ASP A 189 -3.45 -8.08 17.09
CA ASP A 189 -3.00 -6.70 17.21
C ASP A 189 -2.25 -6.26 15.94
N PHE A 190 -2.08 -4.95 15.75
CA PHE A 190 -1.41 -4.37 14.60
C PHE A 190 -0.52 -3.19 14.96
N LEU A 191 0.42 -2.88 14.07
CA LEU A 191 1.25 -1.69 14.19
C LEU A 191 0.57 -0.50 13.49
N PRO A 192 0.59 0.71 14.06
CA PRO A 192 -0.07 1.88 13.46
C PRO A 192 0.53 2.20 12.09
N GLY A 193 -0.31 2.22 11.06
CA GLY A 193 0.09 2.36 9.66
C GLY A 193 -0.20 1.11 8.81
N GLN A 194 -0.34 -0.06 9.44
CA GLN A 194 -0.70 -1.30 8.75
C GLN A 194 -2.11 -1.27 8.13
N TYR A 195 -2.35 -2.19 7.21
CA TYR A 195 -3.60 -2.35 6.49
C TYR A 195 -4.14 -3.78 6.58
N VAL A 196 -5.41 -3.94 6.22
CA VAL A 196 -6.04 -5.24 5.95
C VAL A 196 -6.53 -5.28 4.51
N SER A 197 -6.65 -6.47 3.93
CA SER A 197 -7.35 -6.68 2.67
C SER A 197 -8.79 -7.09 2.92
N VAL A 198 -9.73 -6.44 2.24
CA VAL A 198 -11.14 -6.84 2.21
C VAL A 198 -11.42 -7.54 0.89
N LYS A 199 -11.91 -8.77 0.98
CA LYS A 199 -12.35 -9.58 -0.15
C LYS A 199 -13.87 -9.54 -0.27
N LEU A 200 -14.37 -9.34 -1.48
CA LEU A 200 -15.79 -9.19 -1.77
C LEU A 200 -16.17 -10.03 -3.00
N SER A 201 -17.32 -10.70 -2.88
CA SER A 201 -18.08 -11.21 -4.01
C SER A 201 -19.24 -10.25 -4.25
N ILE A 202 -19.21 -9.48 -5.33
CA ILE A 202 -20.17 -8.40 -5.59
C ILE A 202 -21.24 -8.93 -6.57
N PRO A 203 -22.54 -8.84 -6.24
CA PRO A 203 -23.60 -9.23 -7.16
C PRO A 203 -23.47 -8.54 -8.53
N GLY A 204 -23.47 -9.33 -9.60
CA GLY A 204 -23.30 -8.84 -10.97
C GLY A 204 -21.85 -8.78 -11.47
N GLU A 205 -20.86 -8.92 -10.60
CA GLU A 205 -19.46 -9.06 -10.99
C GLU A 205 -19.09 -10.55 -11.13
N THR A 206 -18.34 -10.89 -12.17
CA THR A 206 -17.94 -12.29 -12.45
C THR A 206 -16.89 -12.80 -11.46
N TYR A 207 -16.02 -11.92 -10.97
CA TYR A 207 -14.85 -12.29 -10.18
C TYR A 207 -14.87 -11.61 -8.81
N THR A 208 -14.20 -12.21 -7.84
CA THR A 208 -14.01 -11.57 -6.55
C THR A 208 -13.09 -10.37 -6.65
N HIS A 209 -13.28 -9.41 -5.76
CA HIS A 209 -12.42 -8.24 -5.65
C HIS A 209 -11.76 -8.16 -4.29
N ILE A 210 -10.45 -7.89 -4.28
CA ILE A 210 -9.67 -7.69 -3.06
C ILE A 210 -9.09 -6.28 -3.07
N ARG A 211 -9.29 -5.52 -1.99
CA ARG A 211 -8.72 -4.16 -1.81
C ARG A 211 -8.12 -3.99 -0.42
N GLN A 212 -6.96 -3.36 -0.37
CA GLN A 212 -6.30 -2.97 0.87
C GLN A 212 -6.91 -1.69 1.43
N TYR A 213 -7.09 -1.66 2.75
CA TYR A 213 -7.49 -0.48 3.50
C TYR A 213 -6.65 -0.37 4.78
N SER A 214 -6.00 0.77 4.97
CA SER A 214 -5.29 1.05 6.22
C SER A 214 -6.23 0.99 7.41
N LEU A 215 -5.74 0.41 8.50
CA LEU A 215 -6.40 0.47 9.79
C LEU A 215 -6.29 1.91 10.29
N SER A 216 -7.43 2.53 10.57
CA SER A 216 -7.58 3.98 10.74
C SER A 216 -7.85 4.40 12.18
N ASP A 217 -7.63 3.51 13.13
CA ASP A 217 -7.75 3.77 14.58
C ASP A 217 -6.53 3.15 15.28
N ALA A 218 -6.35 3.45 16.56
CA ALA A 218 -5.30 2.84 17.37
C ALA A 218 -5.57 1.33 17.60
N PRO A 219 -4.51 0.51 17.74
CA PRO A 219 -4.61 -0.89 18.11
C PRO A 219 -5.28 -1.13 19.47
N GLY A 220 -5.72 -2.37 19.71
CA GLY A 220 -6.24 -2.82 21.02
C GLY A 220 -7.68 -2.42 21.38
N LYS A 221 -8.48 -1.91 20.43
CA LYS A 221 -9.88 -1.49 20.68
C LYS A 221 -10.92 -2.62 20.60
N GLY A 222 -10.49 -3.85 20.27
CA GLY A 222 -11.40 -4.99 20.06
C GLY A 222 -12.22 -4.90 18.76
N TYR A 223 -11.86 -4.00 17.85
CA TYR A 223 -12.37 -3.91 16.48
C TYR A 223 -11.26 -3.40 15.56
N TYR A 224 -11.42 -3.61 14.26
CA TYR A 224 -10.68 -2.87 13.24
C TYR A 224 -11.55 -1.75 12.68
N ARG A 225 -10.96 -0.59 12.40
CA ARG A 225 -11.65 0.48 11.67
C ARG A 225 -10.97 0.68 10.32
N ILE A 226 -11.68 0.44 9.23
CA ILE A 226 -11.27 0.86 7.89
C ILE A 226 -12.06 2.10 7.49
N SER A 227 -11.46 2.96 6.68
CA SER A 227 -12.08 4.21 6.24
C SER A 227 -11.91 4.37 4.74
N VAL A 228 -13.04 4.35 4.04
CA VAL A 228 -13.09 4.13 2.60
C VAL A 228 -13.53 5.41 1.92
N LYS A 229 -12.69 5.94 1.02
CA LYS A 229 -13.10 7.00 0.11
C LYS A 229 -13.91 6.41 -1.06
N ARG A 230 -15.06 7.02 -1.36
CA ARG A 230 -15.81 6.75 -2.58
C ARG A 230 -15.02 7.25 -3.78
N GLU A 231 -14.71 6.33 -4.70
CA GLU A 231 -14.07 6.68 -5.97
C GLU A 231 -15.15 6.82 -7.04
N GLY A 232 -15.61 8.06 -7.26
CA GLY A 232 -16.59 8.37 -8.29
C GLY A 232 -16.01 8.26 -9.71
N ALA A 233 -16.89 8.21 -10.71
CA ALA A 233 -16.46 8.30 -12.11
C ALA A 233 -15.89 9.69 -12.41
N THR A 234 -14.87 9.73 -13.27
CA THR A 234 -14.34 10.96 -13.86
C THR A 234 -14.44 10.88 -15.38
N ALA A 235 -14.13 11.98 -16.07
CA ALA A 235 -14.07 11.99 -17.53
C ALA A 235 -13.09 10.93 -18.10
N GLU A 236 -12.06 10.55 -17.33
CA GLU A 236 -11.00 9.65 -17.76
C GLU A 236 -11.16 8.21 -17.23
N LYS A 237 -11.99 8.00 -16.19
CA LYS A 237 -12.03 6.72 -15.46
C LYS A 237 -13.43 6.38 -14.97
N PRO A 238 -13.84 5.10 -15.07
CA PRO A 238 -15.10 4.66 -14.46
C PRO A 238 -15.03 4.72 -12.93
N ALA A 239 -16.21 4.72 -12.30
CA ALA A 239 -16.31 4.65 -10.84
C ALA A 239 -15.66 3.38 -10.29
N GLY A 240 -15.11 3.46 -9.08
CA GLY A 240 -14.49 2.33 -8.40
C GLY A 240 -15.55 1.33 -7.92
N ILE A 241 -15.49 0.08 -8.40
CA ILE A 241 -16.46 -0.97 -8.07
C ILE A 241 -16.59 -1.17 -6.54
N VAL A 242 -15.47 -1.51 -5.90
CA VAL A 242 -15.46 -1.88 -4.47
C VAL A 242 -15.82 -0.72 -3.54
N SER A 243 -15.28 0.48 -3.78
CA SER A 243 -15.52 1.60 -2.87
C SER A 243 -16.97 2.10 -2.94
N ASN A 244 -17.58 2.11 -4.12
CA ASN A 244 -19.01 2.43 -4.25
C ASN A 244 -19.86 1.31 -3.63
N TYR A 245 -19.54 0.04 -3.86
CA TYR A 245 -20.28 -1.07 -3.25
C TYR A 245 -20.28 -1.03 -1.71
N LEU A 246 -19.12 -0.78 -1.10
CA LEU A 246 -19.01 -0.61 0.36
C LEU A 246 -19.89 0.55 0.85
N HIS A 247 -19.92 1.67 0.12
CA HIS A 247 -20.72 2.82 0.52
C HIS A 247 -22.23 2.59 0.33
N ASP A 248 -22.65 1.99 -0.77
CA ASP A 248 -24.06 1.94 -1.19
C ASP A 248 -24.78 0.71 -0.64
N HIS A 249 -24.11 -0.44 -0.57
CA HIS A 249 -24.75 -1.72 -0.32
C HIS A 249 -24.39 -2.35 1.03
N ILE A 250 -23.17 -2.14 1.54
CA ILE A 250 -22.76 -2.70 2.83
C ILE A 250 -23.33 -1.87 3.98
N GLN A 251 -24.05 -2.50 4.89
CA GLN A 251 -24.68 -1.90 6.07
C GLN A 251 -24.15 -2.53 7.37
N GLU A 252 -24.58 -1.97 8.51
CA GLU A 252 -24.33 -2.60 9.81
C GLU A 252 -25.01 -3.97 9.88
N GLY A 253 -24.28 -4.97 10.40
CA GLY A 253 -24.71 -6.37 10.43
C GLY A 253 -24.21 -7.22 9.25
N ASP A 254 -23.82 -6.60 8.13
CA ASP A 254 -23.25 -7.33 6.99
C ASP A 254 -21.87 -7.90 7.30
N VAL A 255 -21.46 -8.92 6.54
CA VAL A 255 -20.22 -9.66 6.75
C VAL A 255 -19.23 -9.39 5.62
N LEU A 256 -17.98 -9.13 6.00
CA LEU A 256 -16.84 -8.94 5.12
C LEU A 256 -15.77 -10.01 5.38
N GLU A 257 -15.11 -10.49 4.33
CA GLU A 257 -13.93 -11.34 4.43
C GLU A 257 -12.67 -10.45 4.55
N VAL A 258 -11.90 -10.59 5.64
CA VAL A 258 -10.79 -9.70 5.99
C VAL A 258 -9.51 -10.51 6.21
N SER A 259 -8.39 -10.07 5.63
CA SER A 259 -7.07 -10.64 5.88
C SER A 259 -6.50 -10.20 7.24
N ALA A 260 -5.56 -10.95 7.80
CA ALA A 260 -4.78 -10.46 8.94
C ALA A 260 -4.02 -9.15 8.59
N PRO A 261 -3.74 -8.27 9.56
CA PRO A 261 -3.00 -7.02 9.33
C PRO A 261 -1.65 -7.22 8.63
N ALA A 262 -1.29 -6.31 7.73
CA ALA A 262 -0.12 -6.34 6.85
C ALA A 262 0.51 -4.96 6.68
N GLY A 263 1.71 -4.93 6.11
CA GLY A 263 2.42 -3.70 5.77
C GLY A 263 3.59 -3.42 6.71
N ASP A 264 4.57 -2.72 6.17
CA ASP A 264 5.82 -2.30 6.80
C ASP A 264 5.93 -0.77 6.96
N PHE A 265 5.00 0.01 6.38
CA PHE A 265 4.80 1.42 6.73
C PHE A 265 4.19 1.53 8.13
N THR A 266 5.04 1.56 9.15
CA THR A 266 4.62 1.56 10.55
C THR A 266 5.32 2.63 11.36
N LEU A 267 4.61 3.20 12.33
CA LEU A 267 5.18 4.09 13.33
C LEU A 267 6.14 3.33 14.25
N ASP A 268 7.37 3.84 14.36
CA ASP A 268 8.36 3.34 15.31
C ASP A 268 8.10 3.89 16.72
N LEU A 269 7.53 3.04 17.57
CA LEU A 269 7.22 3.32 18.98
C LEU A 269 8.43 3.13 19.91
N THR A 270 9.59 2.71 19.39
CA THR A 270 10.84 2.60 20.19
C THR A 270 11.60 3.93 20.27
N LYS A 271 11.24 4.89 19.41
CA LYS A 271 11.83 6.23 19.35
C LYS A 271 10.99 7.25 20.09
N GLU A 272 11.65 8.31 20.54
CA GLU A 272 11.03 9.53 21.11
C GLU A 272 11.25 10.77 20.23
N THR A 273 11.91 10.61 19.07
CA THR A 273 12.10 11.66 18.06
C THR A 273 10.74 12.27 17.67
N PRO A 274 10.64 13.60 17.49
CA PRO A 274 9.39 14.22 17.06
C PRO A 274 8.85 13.58 15.77
N VAL A 275 7.52 13.57 15.63
CA VAL A 275 6.84 12.95 14.49
C VAL A 275 6.06 14.01 13.71
N VAL A 276 6.21 14.00 12.38
CA VAL A 276 5.41 14.82 11.48
C VAL A 276 4.57 13.93 10.59
N LEU A 277 3.24 14.07 10.68
CA LEU A 277 2.25 13.29 9.95
C LEU A 277 1.61 14.18 8.88
N ILE A 278 1.83 13.90 7.60
CA ILE A 278 1.36 14.74 6.48
C ILE A 278 0.41 13.94 5.58
N SER A 279 -0.89 14.24 5.67
CA SER A 279 -1.94 13.54 4.92
C SER A 279 -2.44 14.33 3.73
N GLY A 280 -2.71 13.63 2.63
CA GLY A 280 -3.44 14.15 1.47
C GLY A 280 -4.71 13.35 1.22
N GLY A 281 -5.88 13.95 1.41
CA GLY A 281 -7.18 13.28 1.22
C GLY A 281 -7.32 12.03 2.08
N VAL A 282 -7.69 10.89 1.47
CA VAL A 282 -7.87 9.62 2.18
C VAL A 282 -6.56 9.00 2.71
N GLY A 283 -5.39 9.52 2.31
CA GLY A 283 -4.11 9.13 2.90
C GLY A 283 -3.98 9.47 4.41
N ILE A 284 -4.96 10.18 4.98
CA ILE A 284 -5.12 10.37 6.43
C ILE A 284 -5.24 9.06 7.21
N THR A 285 -5.76 7.99 6.61
CA THR A 285 -6.17 6.78 7.34
C THR A 285 -5.05 6.10 8.14
N PRO A 286 -3.86 5.75 7.58
CA PRO A 286 -2.79 5.20 8.39
C PRO A 286 -2.24 6.23 9.38
N LEU A 287 -2.18 7.51 9.00
CA LEU A 287 -1.63 8.57 9.84
C LEU A 287 -2.51 8.89 11.05
N LEU A 288 -3.81 8.73 10.93
CA LEU A 288 -4.75 8.86 12.05
C LEU A 288 -4.57 7.72 13.06
N SER A 289 -4.28 6.50 12.59
CA SER A 289 -3.90 5.39 13.47
C SER A 289 -2.61 5.69 14.22
N MET A 290 -1.60 6.24 13.52
CA MET A 290 -0.35 6.69 14.15
C MET A 290 -0.60 7.78 15.20
N ALA A 291 -1.33 8.84 14.84
CA ALA A 291 -1.66 9.95 15.74
C ALA A 291 -2.42 9.49 16.99
N SER A 292 -3.46 8.66 16.81
CA SER A 292 -4.26 8.11 17.91
C SER A 292 -3.42 7.20 18.82
N THR A 293 -2.46 6.47 18.25
CA THR A 293 -1.56 5.61 19.03
C THR A 293 -0.55 6.42 19.82
N LEU A 294 0.02 7.48 19.23
CA LEU A 294 0.93 8.40 19.92
C LEU A 294 0.23 9.05 21.12
N ALA A 295 -1.00 9.52 20.94
CA ALA A 295 -1.77 10.12 22.03
C ALA A 295 -2.03 9.18 23.21
N ILE A 296 -2.11 7.86 22.97
CA ILE A 296 -2.35 6.86 24.01
C ILE A 296 -1.03 6.36 24.63
N ARG A 297 -0.03 6.07 23.80
CA ARG A 297 1.19 5.33 24.21
C ARG A 297 2.40 6.24 24.46
N GLN A 298 2.47 7.39 23.80
CA GLN A 298 3.57 8.37 23.92
C GLN A 298 3.01 9.81 23.97
N PRO A 299 2.15 10.16 24.94
CA PRO A 299 1.39 11.41 24.96
C PRO A 299 2.26 12.68 25.03
N HIS A 300 3.54 12.55 25.39
CA HIS A 300 4.50 13.67 25.47
C HIS A 300 5.37 13.82 24.22
N ARG A 301 5.32 12.85 23.29
CA ARG A 301 6.11 12.87 22.06
C ARG A 301 5.57 13.94 21.12
N GLN A 302 6.41 14.91 20.78
CA GLN A 302 6.04 16.04 19.94
C GLN A 302 5.54 15.55 18.58
N THR A 303 4.29 15.90 18.26
CA THR A 303 3.61 15.43 17.05
C THR A 303 3.01 16.62 16.31
N THR A 304 3.35 16.76 15.02
CA THR A 304 2.73 17.75 14.13
C THR A 304 1.92 17.03 13.06
N PHE A 305 0.62 17.32 12.98
CA PHE A 305 -0.30 16.76 12.00
C PHE A 305 -0.69 17.81 10.96
N LEU A 306 -0.34 17.58 9.70
CA LEU A 306 -0.73 18.39 8.55
C LEU A 306 -1.78 17.64 7.73
N GLN A 307 -2.96 18.23 7.59
CA GLN A 307 -4.03 17.68 6.75
C GLN A 307 -4.28 18.54 5.52
N ALA A 308 -3.99 18.00 4.34
CA ALA A 308 -4.39 18.58 3.07
C ALA A 308 -5.69 17.94 2.58
N ALA A 309 -6.67 18.79 2.26
CA ALA A 309 -7.93 18.40 1.64
C ALA A 309 -8.32 19.43 0.56
N LEU A 310 -9.30 19.11 -0.27
CA LEU A 310 -9.78 20.08 -1.26
C LEU A 310 -10.56 21.22 -0.58
N ASN A 311 -11.37 20.89 0.42
CA ASN A 311 -12.19 21.82 1.23
C ASN A 311 -12.74 21.08 2.45
N GLY A 312 -13.47 21.77 3.33
CA GLY A 312 -13.98 21.18 4.58
C GLY A 312 -15.07 20.13 4.37
N ARG A 313 -15.76 20.11 3.24
CA ARG A 313 -16.78 19.08 2.96
C ARG A 313 -16.17 17.69 2.76
N VAL A 314 -14.96 17.63 2.21
CA VAL A 314 -14.24 16.38 1.96
C VAL A 314 -13.17 16.08 3.00
N GLN A 315 -12.93 17.01 3.93
CA GLN A 315 -12.09 16.80 5.10
C GLN A 315 -12.72 15.75 6.02
N ALA A 316 -12.00 14.68 6.32
CA ALA A 316 -12.43 13.65 7.26
C ALA A 316 -11.75 13.80 8.63
N PHE A 317 -12.38 13.27 9.68
CA PHE A 317 -11.83 13.13 11.03
C PHE A 317 -11.49 14.44 11.75
N ASN A 318 -12.09 15.56 11.36
CA ASN A 318 -11.80 16.86 11.96
C ASN A 318 -12.06 16.87 13.48
N GLN A 319 -13.16 16.28 13.92
CA GLN A 319 -13.50 16.22 15.36
C GLN A 319 -12.46 15.41 16.15
N GLU A 320 -12.03 14.26 15.64
CA GLU A 320 -11.01 13.42 16.27
C GLU A 320 -9.66 14.15 16.37
N LEU A 321 -9.21 14.78 15.28
CA LEU A 321 -7.94 15.53 15.27
C LEU A 321 -7.97 16.77 16.17
N ARG A 322 -9.12 17.44 16.28
CA ARG A 322 -9.29 18.55 17.23
C ARG A 322 -9.23 18.08 18.68
N ALA A 323 -9.81 16.93 19.00
CA ALA A 323 -9.69 16.34 20.33
C ALA A 323 -8.24 15.96 20.65
N LEU A 324 -7.48 15.44 19.69
CA LEU A 324 -6.04 15.19 19.87
C LEU A 324 -5.25 16.49 20.09
N ALA A 325 -5.64 17.59 19.44
CA ALA A 325 -5.01 18.90 19.60
C ALA A 325 -5.30 19.60 20.93
N GLU A 326 -6.11 19.02 21.81
CA GLU A 326 -6.20 19.45 23.21
C GLU A 326 -4.93 19.09 24.00
N ASN A 327 -4.15 18.11 23.51
CA ASN A 327 -2.84 17.78 24.06
C ASN A 327 -1.77 18.80 23.60
N PRO A 328 -1.04 19.47 24.52
CA PRO A 328 0.02 20.42 24.17
C PRO A 328 1.17 19.85 23.31
N ALA A 329 1.39 18.54 23.32
CA ALA A 329 2.39 17.88 22.48
C ALA A 329 1.90 17.60 21.05
N PHE A 330 0.63 17.89 20.73
CA PHE A 330 0.02 17.64 19.42
C PHE A 330 -0.39 18.95 18.74
N SER A 331 0.29 19.29 17.65
CA SER A 331 -0.04 20.43 16.80
C SER A 331 -0.84 19.98 15.57
N TYR A 332 -1.96 20.62 15.29
CA TYR A 332 -2.83 20.29 14.16
C TYR A 332 -3.04 21.49 13.23
N TYR A 333 -2.76 21.29 11.94
CA TYR A 333 -2.89 22.30 10.91
C TYR A 333 -3.57 21.76 9.65
N VAL A 334 -4.43 22.59 9.06
CA VAL A 334 -5.23 22.27 7.87
C VAL A 334 -4.85 23.16 6.70
N CYS A 335 -4.68 22.53 5.55
CA CYS A 335 -4.44 23.14 4.24
C CYS A 335 -5.59 22.76 3.30
N TYR A 336 -6.24 23.77 2.71
CA TYR A 336 -7.30 23.55 1.73
C TYR A 336 -6.90 24.08 0.36
N GLU A 337 -7.03 23.25 -0.68
CA GLU A 337 -6.75 23.70 -2.05
C GLU A 337 -7.80 24.71 -2.56
N PHE A 338 -9.07 24.49 -2.21
CA PHE A 338 -10.22 25.29 -2.66
C PHE A 338 -11.20 25.58 -1.50
N PRO A 339 -10.79 26.34 -0.45
CA PRO A 339 -11.64 26.59 0.71
C PRO A 339 -12.85 27.49 0.37
N SER A 340 -13.98 27.16 0.98
CA SER A 340 -15.12 28.07 1.11
C SER A 340 -14.88 29.14 2.18
N ASP A 341 -15.74 30.16 2.24
CA ASP A 341 -15.65 31.19 3.29
C ASP A 341 -15.88 30.63 4.69
N GLU A 342 -16.62 29.53 4.82
CA GLU A 342 -16.78 28.84 6.09
C GLU A 342 -15.52 28.06 6.45
N ASP A 343 -14.87 27.43 5.47
CA ASP A 343 -13.60 26.71 5.69
C ASP A 343 -12.50 27.63 6.21
N ARG A 344 -12.47 28.89 5.75
CA ARG A 344 -11.51 29.90 6.21
C ARG A 344 -11.68 30.27 7.69
N LYS A 345 -12.84 30.00 8.29
CA LYS A 345 -13.09 30.22 9.73
C LYS A 345 -12.64 29.04 10.59
N HIS A 346 -12.20 27.93 9.99
CA HIS A 346 -11.75 26.77 10.71
C HIS A 346 -10.55 27.11 11.62
N PRO A 347 -10.58 26.78 12.92
CA PRO A 347 -9.57 27.25 13.88
C PRO A 347 -8.15 26.75 13.58
N HIS A 348 -8.02 25.63 12.87
CA HIS A 348 -6.74 25.06 12.44
C HIS A 348 -6.40 25.32 10.97
N PHE A 349 -7.22 26.06 10.22
CA PHE A 349 -6.89 26.45 8.86
C PHE A 349 -5.67 27.39 8.87
N ARG A 350 -4.64 27.05 8.08
CA ARG A 350 -3.40 27.84 8.00
C ARG A 350 -2.98 28.16 6.57
N LYS A 351 -3.49 27.44 5.57
CA LYS A 351 -3.06 27.62 4.18
C LYS A 351 -4.16 27.34 3.17
N GLU A 352 -4.30 28.26 2.23
CA GLU A 352 -5.00 28.07 0.96
C GLU A 352 -4.03 27.57 -0.12
N GLY A 353 -4.48 26.69 -1.00
CA GLY A 353 -3.70 26.08 -2.06
C GLY A 353 -3.08 24.74 -1.66
N ARG A 354 -1.93 24.40 -2.26
CA ARG A 354 -1.24 23.12 -2.04
C ARG A 354 -0.15 23.25 -0.98
N ILE A 355 0.17 22.16 -0.29
CA ILE A 355 1.35 22.10 0.60
C ILE A 355 2.61 22.46 -0.20
N ASP A 356 3.45 23.31 0.38
CA ASP A 356 4.78 23.66 -0.11
C ASP A 356 5.78 23.74 1.06
N LEU A 357 7.07 23.77 0.71
CA LEU A 357 8.16 23.82 1.70
C LEU A 357 8.08 25.06 2.59
N GLU A 358 7.81 26.22 1.99
CA GLU A 358 7.73 27.50 2.71
C GLU A 358 6.73 27.40 3.86
N TRP A 359 5.51 26.93 3.57
CA TRP A 359 4.52 26.75 4.62
C TRP A 359 4.91 25.69 5.64
N MET A 360 5.44 24.54 5.19
CA MET A 360 5.91 23.48 6.08
C MET A 360 6.90 24.01 7.12
N GLN A 361 7.84 24.86 6.71
CA GLN A 361 8.82 25.51 7.58
C GLN A 361 8.22 26.48 8.60
N THR A 362 7.02 27.03 8.35
CA THR A 362 6.33 27.91 9.31
C THR A 362 5.61 27.16 10.43
N VAL A 363 5.23 25.89 10.20
CA VAL A 363 4.37 25.13 11.14
C VAL A 363 5.05 23.91 11.76
N ILE A 364 6.10 23.38 11.12
CA ILE A 364 6.90 22.27 11.65
C ILE A 364 8.12 22.85 12.39
N PRO A 365 8.28 22.58 13.70
CA PRO A 365 9.31 23.23 14.52
C PRO A 365 10.76 22.94 14.10
N SER A 366 11.03 21.73 13.59
CA SER A 366 12.36 21.31 13.17
C SER A 366 12.29 20.23 12.09
N LYS A 367 13.34 20.14 11.28
CA LYS A 367 13.57 19.03 10.34
C LYS A 367 14.12 17.76 11.03
N ASP A 368 14.49 17.86 12.30
CA ASP A 368 14.99 16.73 13.12
C ASP A 368 13.80 15.93 13.69
N ALA A 369 13.04 15.32 12.78
CA ALA A 369 11.82 14.56 13.07
C ALA A 369 11.70 13.38 12.10
N ASP A 370 10.93 12.36 12.48
CA ASP A 370 10.50 11.31 11.54
C ASP A 370 9.23 11.77 10.81
N PHE A 371 9.28 11.84 9.48
CA PHE A 371 8.19 12.29 8.62
C PHE A 371 7.46 11.10 8.03
N TYR A 372 6.15 11.03 8.24
CA TYR A 372 5.27 10.04 7.65
C TYR A 372 4.23 10.74 6.78
N PHE A 373 4.15 10.38 5.50
CA PHE A 373 3.16 10.98 4.60
C PHE A 373 2.50 9.97 3.69
N CYS A 374 1.23 10.24 3.39
CA CYS A 374 0.43 9.38 2.52
C CYS A 374 -0.64 10.21 1.81
N GLY A 375 -0.85 9.93 0.52
CA GLY A 375 -1.84 10.62 -0.30
C GLY A 375 -1.70 10.27 -1.79
N PRO A 376 -2.36 11.04 -2.68
CA PRO A 376 -2.18 10.88 -4.11
C PRO A 376 -0.73 11.07 -4.55
N VAL A 377 -0.29 10.36 -5.61
CA VAL A 377 1.10 10.44 -6.10
C VAL A 377 1.61 11.87 -6.33
N PRO A 378 0.85 12.80 -6.96
CA PRO A 378 1.31 14.18 -7.11
C PRO A 378 1.58 14.87 -5.77
N PHE A 379 0.70 14.67 -4.78
CA PHE A 379 0.88 15.20 -3.42
C PHE A 379 2.14 14.63 -2.77
N MET A 380 2.34 13.32 -2.86
CA MET A 380 3.50 12.65 -2.27
C MET A 380 4.81 13.11 -2.93
N LYS A 381 4.82 13.33 -4.26
CA LYS A 381 5.97 13.93 -4.96
C LYS A 381 6.28 15.33 -4.43
N THR A 382 5.26 16.17 -4.24
CA THR A 382 5.43 17.53 -3.69
C THR A 382 6.03 17.49 -2.28
N VAL A 383 5.47 16.67 -1.38
CA VAL A 383 5.98 16.53 0.00
C VAL A 383 7.39 15.98 0.01
N TYR A 384 7.66 14.90 -0.73
CA TYR A 384 8.98 14.30 -0.80
C TYR A 384 10.04 15.30 -1.28
N ARG A 385 9.77 16.05 -2.37
CA ARG A 385 10.67 17.09 -2.87
C ARG A 385 10.92 18.20 -1.85
N ALA A 386 9.87 18.65 -1.17
CA ALA A 386 10.00 19.65 -0.11
C ALA A 386 10.92 19.16 1.01
N LEU A 387 10.76 17.92 1.47
CA LEU A 387 11.61 17.33 2.52
C LEU A 387 13.06 17.16 2.06
N LYS A 388 13.29 16.73 0.80
CA LYS A 388 14.65 16.65 0.23
C LYS A 388 15.29 18.04 0.13
N GLN A 389 14.55 19.04 -0.34
CA GLN A 389 15.02 20.42 -0.42
C GLN A 389 15.31 21.02 0.97
N TRP A 390 14.55 20.63 2.00
CA TRP A 390 14.80 21.00 3.39
C TRP A 390 16.03 20.27 3.99
N GLY A 391 16.55 19.26 3.31
CA GLY A 391 17.67 18.46 3.78
C GLY A 391 17.30 17.50 4.90
N VAL A 392 16.09 16.95 4.87
CA VAL A 392 15.70 15.83 5.74
C VAL A 392 16.43 14.56 5.26
N PRO A 393 17.14 13.84 6.14
CA PRO A 393 17.81 12.60 5.78
C PRO A 393 16.83 11.50 5.34
N GLU A 394 17.24 10.65 4.40
CA GLU A 394 16.36 9.63 3.81
C GLU A 394 15.75 8.67 4.85
N GLN A 395 16.51 8.31 5.87
CA GLN A 395 16.06 7.40 6.93
C GLN A 395 14.94 7.98 7.83
N HIS A 396 14.64 9.28 7.70
CA HIS A 396 13.56 9.96 8.41
C HIS A 396 12.36 10.27 7.51
N ILE A 397 12.35 9.78 6.26
CA ILE A 397 11.29 10.01 5.28
C ILE A 397 10.57 8.68 5.04
N HIS A 398 9.32 8.60 5.49
CA HIS A 398 8.50 7.39 5.41
C HIS A 398 7.21 7.68 4.63
N TYR A 399 6.83 6.80 3.72
CA TYR A 399 5.61 6.95 2.93
C TYR A 399 5.03 5.62 2.46
N GLU A 400 3.75 5.63 2.10
CA GLU A 400 3.01 4.48 1.59
C GLU A 400 2.16 4.89 0.37
N PHE A 401 2.14 4.03 -0.66
CA PHE A 401 1.32 4.25 -1.86
C PHE A 401 -0.02 3.53 -1.75
N PHE A 402 -1.11 4.23 -2.01
CA PHE A 402 -2.40 3.58 -2.26
C PHE A 402 -2.49 3.10 -3.71
N GLY A 403 -1.81 1.98 -3.99
CA GLY A 403 -1.71 1.39 -5.32
C GLY A 403 -0.43 0.58 -5.51
N PRO A 404 -0.03 0.30 -6.76
CA PRO A 404 1.33 -0.15 -7.04
C PRO A 404 2.34 0.90 -6.57
N ALA A 405 3.50 0.45 -6.07
CA ALA A 405 4.60 1.35 -5.72
C ALA A 405 4.97 2.21 -6.93
N GLY A 406 5.20 3.50 -6.68
CA GLY A 406 5.63 4.46 -7.68
C GLY A 406 7.03 4.98 -7.41
N ASP A 407 7.50 5.86 -8.28
CA ASP A 407 8.77 6.58 -8.11
C ASP A 407 8.46 8.05 -7.79
N LEU A 408 8.87 8.51 -6.60
CA LEU A 408 8.72 9.91 -6.17
C LEU A 408 9.86 10.82 -6.64
N THR A 409 10.96 10.24 -7.15
CA THR A 409 12.15 10.98 -7.58
C THR A 409 12.04 11.51 -9.01
N LYS A 410 11.23 10.87 -9.85
CA LYS A 410 11.01 11.28 -11.25
C LYS A 410 9.86 12.27 -11.36
N ASP A 411 9.89 13.14 -12.38
CA ASP A 411 8.81 14.08 -12.71
C ASP A 411 7.55 13.40 -13.25
#